data_AF-A0A433B938-F1
#
_entry.id   AF-A0A433B938-F1
#
_cell.length_a   1.000
_cell.length_b   1.000
_cell.length_c   1.000
_cell.angle_alpha   90.00
_cell.angle_beta   90.00
_cell.angle_gamma   90.00
#
_symmetry.space_group_name_H-M   'P 1'
#
loop_
_entity.id
_entity.type
_entity.pdbx_description
1 polymer ?
#
loop_
_entity_poly.entity_id
_entity_poly.type
_entity_poly.pdbx_seq_one_letter_code
_entity_poly.pdbx_strand_id
1 'polypeptide(L)'
;MVAYGAGWMGELPNKERDIDWIPVDVAAEAIYELAFEYQNGSASIVDVHHIMNPQTVAWEDSLEILRWAGLRFKTVAPQEWLSHLTAAKENPGNKLAPYFEKTFGESAIGSKPPMFETKETCKKSQVMKKAPKINAEYVRLCLEFWKNVGFLDKGF
;
A
#
# COMPACT_ATOMS: atom_id res chain seq x y z
N MET A 1 1.66 -8.55 0.53
CA MET A 1 1.22 -8.97 -0.82
C MET A 1 2.22 -8.51 -1.89
N VAL A 2 2.59 -7.23 -1.96
CA VAL A 2 3.57 -6.70 -2.94
C VAL A 2 4.96 -7.35 -2.81
N ALA A 3 5.53 -7.39 -1.61
CA ALA A 3 6.86 -7.98 -1.39
C ALA A 3 6.94 -9.49 -1.71
N TYR A 4 5.93 -10.26 -1.33
CA TYR A 4 5.86 -11.69 -1.61
C TYR A 4 5.70 -11.97 -3.11
N GLY A 5 4.84 -11.23 -3.81
CA GLY A 5 4.68 -11.34 -5.26
C GLY A 5 5.94 -10.96 -6.01
N ALA A 6 6.61 -9.88 -5.60
CA ALA A 6 7.90 -9.47 -6.15
C ALA A 6 8.98 -10.54 -5.95
N GLY A 7 9.04 -11.17 -4.76
CA GLY A 7 9.96 -12.29 -4.52
C GLY A 7 9.65 -13.51 -5.39
N TRP A 8 8.39 -13.93 -5.44
CA TRP A 8 8.02 -15.16 -6.15
C TRP A 8 8.12 -15.04 -7.68
N MET A 9 7.63 -13.94 -8.26
CA MET A 9 7.65 -13.74 -9.71
C MET A 9 8.91 -13.04 -10.22
N GLY A 10 9.59 -12.26 -9.38
CA GLY A 10 10.67 -11.37 -9.85
C GLY A 10 10.15 -10.21 -10.71
N GLU A 11 8.84 -9.94 -10.69
CA GLU A 11 8.18 -8.96 -11.54
C GLU A 11 7.09 -8.17 -10.79
N LEU A 12 7.00 -6.88 -11.07
CA LEU A 12 5.88 -6.03 -10.63
C LEU A 12 5.32 -5.22 -11.81
N PRO A 13 4.00 -5.00 -11.88
CA PRO A 13 3.40 -4.22 -12.94
C PRO A 13 3.66 -2.72 -12.71
N ASN A 14 3.88 -1.96 -13.78
CA ASN A 14 3.75 -0.51 -13.68
C ASN A 14 2.26 -0.13 -13.55
N LYS A 15 1.90 0.88 -12.75
CA LYS A 15 0.51 1.28 -12.54
C LYS A 15 0.42 2.80 -12.42
N GLU A 16 -0.56 3.39 -13.10
CA GLU A 16 -0.83 4.82 -13.02
C GLU A 16 -1.62 5.22 -11.75
N ARG A 17 -1.15 4.79 -10.56
CA ARG A 17 -1.81 5.16 -9.30
C ARG A 17 -0.85 5.25 -8.13
N ASP A 18 -0.78 6.46 -7.57
CA ASP A 18 -0.13 6.75 -6.30
C ASP A 18 -0.62 5.84 -5.17
N ILE A 19 0.28 5.57 -4.23
CA ILE A 19 0.01 4.85 -2.99
C ILE A 19 -0.15 5.83 -1.83
N ASP A 20 -1.11 5.53 -0.96
CA ASP A 20 -1.49 6.26 0.24
C ASP A 20 -1.29 5.40 1.50
N TRP A 21 -0.31 4.48 1.45
CA TRP A 21 0.00 3.52 2.50
C TRP A 21 0.30 4.22 3.83
N ILE A 22 -0.44 3.83 4.86
CA ILE A 22 -0.32 4.38 6.21
C ILE A 22 0.27 3.31 7.16
N PRO A 23 1.28 3.65 7.98
CA PRO A 23 1.73 2.78 9.05
C PRO A 23 0.60 2.47 10.04
N VAL A 24 0.54 1.22 10.52
CA VAL A 24 -0.58 0.75 11.34
C VAL A 24 -0.65 1.44 12.71
N ASP A 25 0.51 1.79 13.27
CA ASP A 25 0.68 2.58 14.48
C ASP A 25 0.13 3.99 14.31
N VAL A 26 0.43 4.65 13.19
CA VAL A 26 -0.12 5.97 12.83
C VAL A 26 -1.65 5.90 12.70
N ALA A 27 -2.17 4.87 12.04
CA ALA A 27 -3.62 4.69 11.90
C ALA A 27 -4.31 4.45 13.26
N ALA A 28 -3.69 3.65 14.13
CA ALA A 28 -4.23 3.35 15.46
C ALA A 28 -4.24 4.59 16.37
N GLU A 29 -3.15 5.35 16.40
CA GLU A 29 -3.07 6.61 17.15
C GLU A 29 -4.08 7.64 16.61
N ALA A 30 -4.28 7.71 15.29
CA ALA A 30 -5.28 8.60 14.70
C ALA A 30 -6.69 8.25 15.15
N ILE A 31 -7.05 6.96 15.18
CA ILE A 31 -8.35 6.50 15.70
C ILE A 31 -8.51 6.92 17.17
N TYR A 32 -7.46 6.77 17.97
CA TYR A 32 -7.49 7.16 19.38
C TYR A 32 -7.70 8.67 19.57
N GLU A 33 -6.90 9.52 18.89
CA GLU A 33 -7.04 10.98 18.95
C GLU A 33 -8.46 11.43 18.52
N LEU A 34 -8.98 10.87 17.43
CA LEU A 34 -10.29 11.23 16.88
C LEU A 34 -11.46 10.75 17.75
N ALA A 35 -11.35 9.56 18.37
CA ALA A 35 -12.42 9.01 19.18
C ALA A 35 -12.46 9.59 20.60
N PHE A 36 -11.30 9.90 21.19
CA PHE A 36 -11.21 10.20 22.62
C PHE A 36 -10.68 11.60 22.95
N GLU A 37 -9.78 12.18 22.15
CA GLU A 37 -9.13 13.45 22.51
C GLU A 37 -9.83 14.68 21.93
N TYR A 38 -10.51 14.53 20.78
CA TYR A 38 -11.16 15.65 20.09
C TYR A 38 -12.53 16.07 20.69
N GLN A 39 -12.95 15.55 21.85
CA GLN A 39 -14.28 15.82 22.42
C GLN A 39 -14.49 17.25 22.98
N ASN A 40 -13.50 18.15 22.87
CA ASN A 40 -13.56 19.51 23.42
C ASN A 40 -14.21 20.56 22.49
N GLY A 41 -14.78 20.16 21.35
CA GLY A 41 -15.52 21.04 20.43
C GLY A 41 -16.98 20.63 20.28
N SER A 42 -17.80 21.51 19.71
CA SER A 42 -19.18 21.22 19.25
C SER A 42 -19.16 20.10 18.21
N ALA A 43 -19.01 18.85 18.66
CA ALA A 43 -19.04 17.68 17.82
C ALA A 43 -20.43 17.59 17.19
N SER A 44 -20.47 17.45 15.88
CA SER A 44 -21.71 17.03 15.23
C SER A 44 -22.09 15.65 15.78
N ILE A 45 -23.36 15.26 15.72
CA ILE A 45 -23.81 13.96 16.23
C ILE A 45 -23.06 12.80 15.54
N VAL A 46 -22.52 13.01 14.33
CA VAL A 46 -21.71 12.04 13.58
C VAL A 46 -20.59 12.74 12.80
N ASP A 47 -19.34 12.54 13.20
CA ASP A 47 -18.16 12.97 12.46
C ASP A 47 -17.54 11.81 11.66
N VAL A 48 -17.23 12.03 10.38
CA VAL A 48 -16.60 11.04 9.49
C VAL A 48 -15.17 11.46 9.16
N HIS A 49 -14.24 10.50 9.24
CA HIS A 49 -12.81 10.73 9.06
C HIS A 49 -12.20 9.73 8.08
N HIS A 50 -11.40 10.25 7.13
CA HIS A 50 -10.56 9.42 6.27
C HIS A 50 -9.18 9.25 6.92
N ILE A 51 -8.81 8.01 7.23
CA ILE A 51 -7.50 7.64 7.79
C ILE A 51 -6.69 6.97 6.66
N MET A 52 -6.16 7.83 5.78
CA MET A 52 -5.24 7.49 4.69
C MET A 52 -3.96 8.30 4.87
N ASN A 53 -2.82 7.87 4.35
CA ASN A 53 -1.60 8.66 4.48
C ASN A 53 -1.72 9.97 3.66
N PRO A 54 -1.65 11.17 4.29
CA PRO A 54 -1.67 12.43 3.54
C PRO A 54 -0.43 12.63 2.66
N GLN A 55 0.65 11.90 2.91
CA GLN A 55 1.88 11.91 2.12
C GLN A 55 1.84 10.81 1.07
N THR A 56 1.15 11.06 -0.05
CA THR A 56 1.09 10.10 -1.16
C THR A 56 2.46 9.92 -1.83
N VAL A 57 2.66 8.75 -2.41
CA VAL A 57 3.87 8.39 -3.16
C VAL A 57 3.45 7.95 -4.55
N ALA A 58 4.08 8.51 -5.60
CA ALA A 58 3.84 8.03 -6.96
C ALA A 58 4.14 6.53 -7.05
N TRP A 59 3.42 5.81 -7.93
CA TRP A 59 3.63 4.38 -8.05
C TRP A 59 5.09 4.05 -8.43
N GLU A 60 5.65 4.80 -9.37
CA GLU A 60 7.01 4.65 -9.85
C GLU A 60 8.02 4.85 -8.71
N ASP A 61 7.82 5.88 -7.89
CA ASP A 61 8.63 6.13 -6.68
C ASP A 61 8.52 4.97 -5.68
N SER A 62 7.33 4.36 -5.56
CA SER A 62 7.13 3.19 -4.70
C SER A 62 7.92 1.97 -5.18
N LEU A 63 8.08 1.80 -6.50
CA LEU A 63 8.92 0.74 -7.06
C LEU A 63 10.40 0.99 -6.71
N GLU A 64 10.88 2.23 -6.78
CA GLU A 64 12.24 2.57 -6.33
C GLU A 64 12.44 2.35 -4.84
N ILE A 65 11.47 2.74 -4.00
CA ILE A 65 11.47 2.48 -2.56
C ILE A 65 11.61 0.98 -2.27
N LEU A 66 10.86 0.13 -2.98
CA LEU A 66 10.94 -1.33 -2.84
C LEU A 66 12.32 -1.86 -3.22
N ARG A 67 12.93 -1.34 -4.31
CA ARG A 67 14.29 -1.72 -4.72
C ARG A 67 15.34 -1.29 -3.71
N TRP A 68 15.26 -0.06 -3.20
CA TRP A 68 16.15 0.44 -2.15
C TRP A 68 16.00 -0.32 -0.83
N ALA A 69 14.82 -0.86 -0.55
CA ALA A 69 14.59 -1.73 0.60
C ALA A 69 15.19 -3.15 0.43
N GLY A 70 15.67 -3.49 -0.77
CA GLY A 70 16.39 -4.74 -1.06
C GLY A 70 15.64 -5.72 -1.98
N LEU A 71 14.42 -5.42 -2.41
CA LEU A 71 13.68 -6.29 -3.34
C LEU A 71 14.28 -6.23 -4.74
N ARG A 72 14.35 -7.40 -5.40
CA ARG A 72 14.84 -7.52 -6.78
C ARG A 72 13.69 -7.97 -7.68
N PHE A 73 13.32 -7.11 -8.62
CA PHE A 73 12.29 -7.40 -9.61
C PHE A 73 12.48 -6.50 -10.84
N LYS A 74 11.98 -6.95 -12.00
CA LYS A 74 11.77 -6.07 -13.16
C LYS A 74 10.37 -5.47 -13.15
N THR A 75 10.24 -4.30 -13.76
CA THR A 75 8.94 -3.69 -14.00
C THR A 75 8.45 -4.08 -15.38
N VAL A 76 7.20 -4.54 -15.48
CA VAL A 76 6.57 -5.00 -16.73
C VAL A 76 5.21 -4.31 -16.93
N ALA A 77 4.60 -4.48 -18.10
CA ALA A 77 3.25 -3.97 -18.34
C ALA A 77 2.21 -4.72 -17.48
N PRO A 78 1.12 -4.07 -17.01
CA PRO A 78 0.04 -4.73 -16.25
C PRO A 78 -0.49 -6.03 -16.85
N GLN A 79 -0.71 -6.04 -18.16
CA GLN A 79 -1.29 -7.16 -18.89
C GLN A 79 -0.29 -8.30 -19.04
N GLU A 80 0.98 -7.97 -19.28
CA GLU A 80 2.08 -8.94 -19.29
C GLU A 80 2.23 -9.60 -17.92
N TRP A 81 2.26 -8.79 -16.85
CA TRP A 81 2.32 -9.26 -15.48
C TRP A 81 1.17 -10.21 -15.14
N LEU A 82 -0.06 -9.85 -15.51
CA LEU A 82 -1.25 -10.66 -15.26
C LEU A 82 -1.20 -11.99 -16.03
N SER A 83 -0.71 -11.97 -17.27
CA SER A 83 -0.50 -13.17 -18.07
C SER A 83 0.53 -14.11 -17.42
N HIS A 84 1.65 -13.57 -16.95
CA HIS A 84 2.68 -14.35 -16.26
C HIS A 84 2.17 -14.92 -14.93
N LEU A 85 1.43 -14.12 -14.15
CA LEU A 85 0.84 -14.54 -12.89
C LEU A 85 -0.09 -15.75 -13.09
N THR A 86 -0.98 -15.67 -14.10
CA THR A 86 -2.02 -16.68 -14.36
C THR A 86 -1.51 -17.94 -15.08
N ALA A 87 -0.43 -17.84 -15.85
CA ALA A 87 0.19 -18.98 -16.52
C ALA A 87 0.86 -19.97 -15.55
N ALA A 88 1.44 -19.46 -14.46
CA ALA A 88 2.17 -20.28 -13.50
C ALA A 88 1.24 -20.84 -12.42
N LYS A 89 0.64 -22.03 -12.64
CA LYS A 89 -0.38 -22.62 -11.74
C LYS A 89 0.04 -22.73 -10.27
N GLU A 90 1.32 -22.99 -10.00
CA GLU A 90 1.88 -23.09 -8.64
C GLU A 90 2.02 -21.73 -7.93
N ASN A 91 1.81 -20.62 -8.64
CA ASN A 91 1.85 -19.28 -8.05
C ASN A 91 0.75 -19.14 -7.00
N PRO A 92 1.08 -18.89 -5.72
CA PRO A 92 0.09 -18.64 -4.68
C PRO A 92 -0.84 -17.46 -5.03
N GLY A 93 -0.36 -16.52 -5.85
CA GLY A 93 -1.09 -15.37 -6.37
C GLY A 93 -2.27 -15.71 -7.28
N ASN A 94 -2.32 -16.92 -7.86
CA ASN A 94 -3.47 -17.35 -8.69
C ASN A 94 -4.80 -17.34 -7.95
N LYS A 95 -4.78 -17.53 -6.63
CA LYS A 95 -5.99 -17.42 -5.79
C LYS A 95 -6.63 -16.03 -5.85
N LEU A 96 -5.85 -15.02 -6.24
CA LEU A 96 -6.26 -13.63 -6.40
C LEU A 96 -6.36 -13.23 -7.88
N ALA A 97 -6.27 -14.17 -8.83
CA ALA A 97 -6.35 -13.87 -10.26
C ALA A 97 -7.60 -13.04 -10.62
N PRO A 98 -8.83 -13.35 -10.15
CA PRO A 98 -10.01 -12.52 -10.45
C PRO A 98 -9.88 -11.08 -9.93
N TYR A 99 -9.21 -10.89 -8.79
CA TYR A 99 -8.94 -9.56 -8.24
C TYR A 99 -7.93 -8.81 -9.11
N PHE A 100 -6.87 -9.48 -9.56
CA PHE A 100 -5.85 -8.88 -10.42
C PHE A 100 -6.36 -8.61 -11.84
N GLU A 101 -7.22 -9.45 -12.40
CA GLU A 101 -7.91 -9.19 -13.67
C GLU A 101 -8.74 -7.91 -13.62
N LYS A 102 -9.47 -7.68 -12.52
CA LYS A 102 -10.21 -6.43 -12.31
C LYS A 102 -9.29 -5.21 -12.09
N THR A 103 -8.07 -5.43 -11.58
CA THR A 103 -7.16 -4.34 -11.18
C THR A 103 -6.17 -3.96 -12.28
N PHE A 104 -5.77 -4.91 -13.13
CA PHE A 104 -4.70 -4.79 -14.12
C PHE A 104 -5.11 -5.27 -15.52
N GLY A 105 -6.26 -5.94 -15.66
CA GLY A 105 -6.80 -6.35 -16.96
C GLY A 105 -7.44 -5.21 -17.72
N GLU A 106 -7.99 -5.50 -18.89
CA GLU A 106 -8.58 -4.51 -19.80
C GLU A 106 -9.68 -3.67 -19.16
N SER A 107 -10.48 -4.29 -18.26
CA SER A 107 -11.55 -3.60 -17.52
C SER A 107 -11.05 -2.50 -16.57
N ALA A 108 -9.75 -2.49 -16.24
CA ALA A 108 -9.15 -1.47 -15.39
C ALA A 108 -8.68 -0.23 -16.16
N ILE A 109 -8.62 -0.29 -17.50
CA ILE A 109 -8.14 0.82 -18.33
C ILE A 109 -9.08 2.03 -18.15
N GLY A 110 -8.52 3.17 -17.73
CA GLY A 110 -9.27 4.39 -17.43
C GLY A 110 -10.05 4.38 -16.11
N SER A 111 -10.07 3.27 -15.37
CA SER A 111 -10.68 3.17 -14.05
C SER A 111 -9.72 3.75 -13.00
N LYS A 112 -10.04 4.95 -12.50
CA LYS A 112 -9.31 5.55 -11.37
C LYS A 112 -10.06 5.26 -10.06
N PRO A 113 -9.45 4.58 -9.10
CA PRO A 113 -10.03 4.42 -7.78
C PRO A 113 -10.21 5.78 -7.10
N PRO A 114 -11.19 5.92 -6.20
CA PRO A 114 -11.43 7.18 -5.51
C PRO A 114 -10.21 7.59 -4.69
N MET A 115 -9.87 8.89 -4.78
CA MET A 115 -8.90 9.53 -3.90
C MET A 115 -9.65 10.16 -2.74
N PHE A 116 -9.25 9.83 -1.51
CA PHE A 116 -9.93 10.31 -0.31
C PHE A 116 -9.17 11.49 0.29
N GLU A 117 -9.85 12.61 0.48
CA GLU A 117 -9.26 13.80 1.10
C GLU A 117 -9.06 13.60 2.61
N THR A 118 -7.89 13.96 3.13
CA THR A 118 -7.54 13.81 4.55
C THR A 118 -7.47 15.14 5.32
N LYS A 119 -7.73 16.28 4.68
CA LYS A 119 -7.52 17.62 5.29
C LYS A 119 -8.32 17.81 6.59
N GLU A 120 -9.57 17.40 6.63
CA GLU A 120 -10.40 17.52 7.84
C GLU A 120 -9.91 16.62 8.97
N THR A 121 -9.49 15.38 8.65
CA THR A 121 -8.87 14.48 9.63
C THR A 121 -7.57 15.09 10.17
N CYS A 122 -6.72 15.62 9.27
CA CYS A 122 -5.49 16.27 9.66
C CYS A 122 -5.73 17.49 10.54
N LYS A 123 -6.85 18.23 10.45
CA LYS A 123 -7.10 19.32 11.41
C LYS A 123 -7.25 18.83 12.85
N LYS A 124 -7.84 17.64 13.01
CA LYS A 124 -8.27 17.07 14.30
C LYS A 124 -7.30 16.05 14.91
N SER A 125 -6.41 15.45 14.11
CA SER A 125 -5.44 14.45 14.55
C SER A 125 -4.00 14.93 14.34
N GLN A 126 -3.20 14.96 15.41
CA GLN A 126 -1.80 15.39 15.32
C GLN A 126 -0.93 14.33 14.67
N VAL A 127 -1.18 13.05 14.95
CA VAL A 127 -0.44 11.96 14.30
C VAL A 127 -0.68 11.96 12.79
N MET A 128 -1.90 12.28 12.33
CA MET A 128 -2.19 12.41 10.89
C MET A 128 -1.45 13.59 10.26
N LYS A 129 -1.33 14.74 10.94
CA LYS A 129 -0.50 15.87 10.44
C LYS A 129 0.96 15.50 10.28
N LYS A 130 1.47 14.63 11.17
CA LYS A 130 2.87 14.22 11.24
C LYS A 130 3.13 12.87 10.56
N ALA A 131 2.13 12.29 9.89
CA ALA A 131 2.24 10.99 9.26
C ALA A 131 3.45 10.95 8.31
N PRO A 132 4.38 9.99 8.47
CA PRO A 132 5.57 9.93 7.65
C PRO A 132 5.21 9.49 6.23
N LYS A 133 5.92 10.05 5.24
CA LYS A 133 5.94 9.50 3.90
C LYS A 133 6.59 8.11 3.95
N ILE A 134 5.97 7.11 3.31
CA ILE A 134 6.59 5.79 3.20
C ILE A 134 7.93 5.90 2.49
N ASN A 135 8.93 5.21 3.04
CA ASN A 135 10.30 5.22 2.56
C ASN A 135 10.91 3.81 2.59
N ALA A 136 12.12 3.68 2.08
CA ALA A 136 12.82 2.39 1.99
C ALA A 136 13.14 1.79 3.37
N GLU A 137 13.36 2.62 4.38
CA GLU A 137 13.65 2.17 5.75
C GLU A 137 12.44 1.45 6.37
N TYR A 138 11.25 2.05 6.25
CA TYR A 138 10.01 1.43 6.72
C TYR A 138 9.73 0.12 5.98
N VAL A 139 9.88 0.11 4.66
CA VAL A 139 9.70 -1.11 3.86
C VAL A 139 10.72 -2.18 4.28
N ARG A 140 11.98 -1.82 4.51
CA ARG A 140 13.01 -2.74 4.98
C ARG A 140 12.66 -3.35 6.34
N LEU A 141 12.14 -2.56 7.27
CA LEU A 141 11.65 -3.06 8.56
C LEU A 141 10.56 -4.13 8.37
N CYS A 142 9.59 -3.90 7.46
CA CYS A 142 8.57 -4.90 7.14
C CYS A 142 9.17 -6.17 6.52
N LEU A 143 10.13 -6.03 5.59
CA LEU A 143 10.81 -7.16 4.95
C LEU A 143 11.60 -7.99 5.97
N GLU A 144 12.35 -7.35 6.86
CA GLU A 144 13.10 -8.01 7.93
C GLU A 144 12.17 -8.78 8.86
N PHE A 145 11.06 -8.18 9.29
CA PHE A 145 10.06 -8.87 10.09
C PHE A 145 9.50 -10.10 9.37
N TRP A 146 9.11 -9.97 8.10
CA TRP A 146 8.59 -11.09 7.31
C TRP A 146 9.59 -12.21 7.08
N LYS A 147 10.88 -11.89 6.92
CA LYS A 147 11.97 -12.89 6.88
C LYS A 147 12.12 -13.59 8.24
N ASN A 148 12.01 -12.85 9.33
CA ASN A 148 12.16 -13.39 10.69
C ASN A 148 11.04 -14.36 11.07
N VAL A 149 9.79 -14.09 10.66
CA VAL A 149 8.65 -14.98 10.93
C VAL A 149 8.47 -16.09 9.89
N GLY A 150 9.39 -16.22 8.92
CA GLY A 150 9.36 -17.27 7.89
C GLY A 150 8.29 -17.07 6.82
N PHE A 151 7.77 -15.85 6.66
CA PHE A 151 6.85 -15.51 5.57
C PHE A 151 7.57 -15.27 4.23
N LEU A 152 8.78 -14.71 4.27
CA LEU A 152 9.68 -14.57 3.13
C LEU A 152 10.94 -15.41 3.34
N ASP A 153 11.43 -16.06 2.29
CA ASP A 153 12.72 -16.73 2.35
C ASP A 153 13.86 -15.74 2.61
N LYS A 154 14.88 -16.21 3.32
CA LYS A 154 16.08 -15.41 3.64
C LYS A 154 16.94 -15.06 2.42
N GLY A 155 16.67 -15.70 1.27
CA GLY A 155 17.35 -15.45 -0.01
C GLY A 155 16.75 -14.30 -0.83
N PHE A 156 15.60 -13.76 -0.40
CA PHE A 156 15.07 -12.47 -0.84
C PHE A 156 15.72 -11.31 -0.08
#